data_AF-A0A800N3M4-F1
#
_entry.id   AF-A0A800N3M4-F1
#
_cell.length_a   1.000
_cell.length_b   1.000
_cell.length_c   1.000
_cell.angle_alpha   90.00
_cell.angle_beta   90.00
_cell.angle_gamma   90.00
#
_symmetry.space_group_name_H-M   'P 1'
#
loop_
_entity.id
_entity.type
_entity.pdbx_description
1 polymer ?
#
loop_
_entity_poly.entity_id
_entity_poly.type
_entity_poly.pdbx_seq_one_letter_code
_entity_poly.pdbx_strand_id
1 'polypeptide(L)'
;MILLRPSLVLLALTLAAPWQVPDTDPRPLARRLAGPLSSMWAAGHWVRFDMQVHNSEMERAYLTADRALQLDPWPSAGWIRLAEHLWFIRASAEREPDPSRRAHWFAAGLLVLNEGIERSGSPGEVALVKARMTGLYLLPLVQDGAVQWPGGATALKQTSQAAYQVARDFGLDPASGLDTGPQHDQHEH
;
A
#
# COMPACT_ATOMS: atom_id res chain seq x y z
N MET A 1 21.02 -10.92 49.80
CA MET A 1 22.27 -11.25 49.08
C MET A 1 21.99 -12.48 48.21
N ILE A 2 21.52 -12.30 46.98
CA ILE A 2 22.31 -12.22 45.74
C ILE A 2 23.28 -13.40 45.61
N LEU A 3 22.99 -14.33 44.69
CA LEU A 3 23.80 -14.48 43.48
C LEU A 3 23.06 -15.32 42.43
N LEU A 4 22.75 -14.65 41.32
CA LEU A 4 22.49 -15.22 40.01
C LEU A 4 23.58 -16.22 39.63
N ARG A 5 23.20 -17.29 38.94
CA ARG A 5 24.10 -17.96 37.98
C ARG A 5 23.40 -18.01 36.62
N PRO A 6 23.93 -17.33 35.60
CA PRO A 6 23.33 -17.30 34.26
C PRO A 6 23.57 -18.63 33.54
N SER A 7 22.49 -19.18 32.98
CA SER A 7 22.50 -20.35 32.11
C SER A 7 23.26 -20.03 30.82
N LEU A 8 24.49 -20.53 30.75
CA LEU A 8 25.35 -20.57 29.57
C LEU A 8 25.03 -21.85 28.77
N VAL A 9 23.85 -21.95 28.16
CA VAL A 9 23.56 -23.01 27.17
C VAL A 9 22.62 -22.46 26.11
N LEU A 10 23.18 -21.74 25.14
CA LEU A 10 22.52 -21.46 23.85
C LEU A 10 23.60 -21.09 22.82
N LEU A 11 24.60 -21.97 22.69
CA LEU A 11 25.66 -21.83 21.69
C LEU A 11 26.13 -23.20 21.20
N ALA A 12 25.28 -23.91 20.43
CA ALA A 12 25.70 -24.98 19.53
C ALA A 12 24.49 -25.55 18.78
N LEU A 13 24.09 -24.95 17.65
CA LEU A 13 23.32 -25.62 16.58
C LEU A 13 23.11 -24.68 15.38
N THR A 14 24.18 -24.27 14.70
CA THR A 14 24.08 -23.54 13.41
C THR A 14 25.17 -23.95 12.41
N LEU A 15 25.52 -25.24 12.35
CA LEU A 15 26.48 -25.76 11.36
C LEU A 15 25.95 -27.05 10.70
N ALA A 16 24.75 -27.00 10.11
CA ALA A 16 24.28 -28.01 9.16
C ALA A 16 23.11 -27.54 8.29
N ALA A 17 22.97 -26.24 8.02
CA ALA A 17 21.99 -25.78 7.04
C ALA A 17 22.66 -25.80 5.64
N PRO A 18 22.13 -26.52 4.64
CA PRO A 18 22.61 -26.41 3.28
C PRO A 18 22.44 -24.95 2.86
N TRP A 19 23.52 -24.38 2.32
CA TRP A 19 23.53 -23.03 1.77
C TRP A 19 22.50 -22.94 0.64
N GLN A 20 21.27 -22.56 1.00
CA GLN A 20 20.31 -22.02 0.06
C GLN A 20 20.98 -20.75 -0.49
N VAL A 21 21.29 -20.79 -1.78
CA VAL A 21 21.73 -19.63 -2.54
C VAL A 21 20.80 -18.47 -2.18
N PRO A 22 21.30 -17.32 -1.70
CA PRO A 22 20.45 -16.19 -1.41
C PRO A 22 19.66 -15.86 -2.67
N ASP A 23 18.34 -15.86 -2.54
CA ASP A 23 17.43 -15.36 -3.56
C ASP A 23 17.98 -14.03 -4.08
N THR A 24 18.18 -13.92 -5.39
CA THR A 24 18.80 -12.75 -6.01
C THR A 24 17.91 -11.53 -5.77
N ASP A 25 18.20 -10.81 -4.70
CA ASP A 25 17.49 -9.59 -4.30
C ASP A 25 17.33 -8.66 -5.52
N PRO A 26 16.10 -8.40 -6.01
CA PRO A 26 15.88 -7.73 -7.29
C PRO A 26 16.27 -6.23 -7.28
N ARG A 27 16.76 -5.71 -6.15
CA ARG A 27 17.16 -4.30 -6.00
C ARG A 27 18.47 -3.97 -6.73
N PRO A 28 18.57 -2.81 -7.43
CA PRO A 28 19.81 -2.33 -8.03
C PRO A 28 20.96 -2.20 -7.03
N LEU A 29 22.20 -2.49 -7.47
CA LEU A 29 23.42 -2.55 -6.62
C LEU A 29 23.68 -1.27 -5.80
N ALA A 30 23.46 -0.09 -6.39
CA ALA A 30 23.60 1.20 -5.70
C ALA A 30 22.60 1.36 -4.53
N ARG A 31 21.42 0.77 -4.65
CA ARG A 31 20.36 0.80 -3.63
C ARG A 31 20.57 -0.27 -2.56
N ARG A 32 21.30 -1.35 -2.83
CA ARG A 32 21.74 -2.27 -1.77
C ARG A 32 22.68 -1.60 -0.76
N LEU A 33 23.45 -0.61 -1.21
CA LEU A 33 24.42 0.13 -0.38
C LEU A 33 23.81 1.36 0.31
N ALA A 34 22.91 2.09 -0.36
CA ALA A 34 22.20 3.23 0.24
C ALA A 34 20.91 2.83 1.01
N GLY A 35 20.38 1.64 0.72
CA GLY A 35 19.03 1.17 1.08
C GLY A 35 18.74 1.00 2.57
N PRO A 36 19.67 0.54 3.42
CA PRO A 36 19.36 0.38 4.84
C PRO A 36 19.10 1.73 5.52
N LEU A 37 19.88 2.76 5.19
CA LEU A 37 19.69 4.08 5.78
C LEU A 37 18.47 4.78 5.17
N SER A 38 18.33 4.80 3.84
CA SER A 38 17.18 5.45 3.20
C SER A 38 15.83 4.88 3.65
N SER A 39 15.74 3.56 3.81
CA SER A 39 14.53 2.90 4.32
C SER A 39 14.24 3.24 5.78
N MET A 40 15.26 3.34 6.64
CA MET A 40 15.11 3.82 8.02
C MET A 40 14.64 5.27 8.09
N TRP A 41 15.22 6.16 7.28
CA TRP A 41 14.79 7.56 7.20
C TRP A 41 13.35 7.67 6.71
N ALA A 42 12.99 6.94 5.65
CA ALA A 42 11.63 6.88 5.14
C ALA A 42 10.65 6.36 6.22
N ALA A 43 11.02 5.33 6.99
CA ALA A 43 10.22 4.85 8.10
C ALA A 43 10.00 5.92 9.18
N GLY A 44 11.03 6.70 9.52
CA GLY A 44 10.91 7.85 10.42
C GLY A 44 9.93 8.92 9.88
N HIS A 45 9.93 9.16 8.57
CA HIS A 45 8.96 10.04 7.93
C HIS A 45 7.53 9.49 8.00
N TRP A 46 7.31 8.18 7.86
CA TRP A 46 5.99 7.58 8.02
C TRP A 46 5.45 7.66 9.46
N VAL A 47 6.31 7.47 10.46
CA VAL A 47 5.92 7.71 11.87
C VAL A 47 5.53 9.17 12.10
N ARG A 48 6.28 10.10 11.51
CA ARG A 48 5.97 11.53 11.61
C ARG A 48 4.68 11.89 10.86
N PHE A 49 4.43 11.27 9.70
CA PHE A 49 3.17 11.40 8.97
C PHE A 49 1.99 11.01 9.87
N ASP A 50 2.09 9.88 10.57
CA ASP A 50 1.02 9.41 11.47
C ASP A 50 0.75 10.36 12.62
N MET A 51 1.81 10.88 13.24
CA MET A 51 1.69 11.90 14.27
C MET A 51 1.02 13.18 13.74
N GLN A 52 1.37 13.61 12.53
CA GLN A 52 0.78 14.81 11.91
C GLN A 52 -0.67 14.59 11.51
N VAL A 53 -1.02 13.40 11.01
CA VAL A 53 -2.41 13.00 10.73
C VAL A 53 -3.23 13.04 12.02
N HIS A 54 -2.72 12.43 13.10
CA HIS A 54 -3.36 12.44 14.41
C HIS A 54 -3.58 13.87 14.93
N ASN A 55 -2.60 14.76 14.73
CA ASN A 55 -2.68 16.15 15.14
C ASN A 55 -3.44 17.06 14.16
N SER A 56 -4.11 16.49 13.15
CA SER A 56 -4.85 17.23 12.11
C SER A 56 -4.00 18.20 11.25
N GLU A 57 -2.68 18.02 11.21
CA GLU A 57 -1.74 18.83 10.43
C GLU A 57 -1.61 18.33 8.97
N MET A 58 -2.73 18.23 8.25
CA MET A 58 -2.82 17.48 6.97
C MET A 58 -1.84 17.95 5.88
N GLU A 59 -1.62 19.25 5.74
CA GLU A 59 -0.68 19.78 4.74
C GLU A 59 0.75 19.31 5.01
N ARG A 60 1.18 19.39 6.28
CA ARG A 60 2.50 18.91 6.72
C ARG A 60 2.60 17.39 6.60
N ALA A 61 1.52 16.67 6.88
CA ALA A 61 1.45 15.23 6.69
C ALA A 61 1.79 14.87 5.24
N TYR A 62 1.15 15.48 4.25
CA TYR A 62 1.38 15.12 2.85
C TYR A 62 2.77 15.47 2.35
N LEU A 63 3.33 16.62 2.76
CA LEU A 63 4.73 16.94 2.47
C LEU A 63 5.69 15.94 3.11
N THR A 64 5.33 15.37 4.26
CA THR A 64 6.14 14.37 4.96
C THR A 64 6.04 13.01 4.27
N ALA A 65 4.84 12.60 3.83
CA ALA A 65 4.63 11.38 3.06
C ALA A 65 5.32 11.43 1.69
N ASP A 66 5.20 12.53 0.97
CA ASP A 66 5.89 12.76 -0.31
C ASP A 66 7.41 12.63 -0.14
N ARG A 67 8.00 13.25 0.90
CA ARG A 67 9.42 13.06 1.23
C ARG A 67 9.76 11.60 1.53
N ALA A 68 8.91 10.87 2.25
CA ALA A 68 9.14 9.46 2.53
C ALA A 68 9.23 8.64 1.23
N LEU A 69 8.31 8.89 0.28
CA LEU A 69 8.28 8.23 -1.03
C LEU A 69 9.46 8.63 -1.93
N GLN A 70 9.96 9.87 -1.82
CA GLN A 70 11.18 10.28 -2.51
C GLN A 70 12.44 9.62 -1.95
N LEU A 71 12.51 9.44 -0.62
CA LEU A 71 13.64 8.80 0.05
C LEU A 71 13.70 7.30 -0.22
N ASP A 72 12.57 6.60 -0.13
CA ASP A 72 12.48 5.19 -0.45
C ASP A 72 11.17 4.86 -1.20
N PRO A 73 11.20 4.89 -2.55
CA PRO A 73 10.02 4.60 -3.36
C PRO A 73 9.75 3.11 -3.51
N TRP A 74 10.65 2.23 -3.04
CA TRP A 74 10.57 0.80 -3.31
C TRP A 74 9.40 0.10 -2.61
N PRO A 75 9.10 0.35 -1.32
CA PRO A 75 7.97 -0.29 -0.67
C PRO A 75 6.62 0.17 -1.23
N SER A 76 5.82 -0.77 -1.75
CA SER A 76 4.45 -0.53 -2.23
C SER A 76 3.54 0.07 -1.14
N ALA A 77 3.75 -0.34 0.12
CA ALA A 77 2.94 0.08 1.26
C ALA A 77 2.85 1.59 1.45
N GLY A 78 3.91 2.35 1.16
CA GLY A 78 3.89 3.81 1.28
C GLY A 78 2.96 4.46 0.26
N TRP A 79 3.01 4.00 -0.98
CA TRP A 79 2.15 4.47 -2.07
C TRP A 79 0.68 4.18 -1.79
N ILE A 80 0.40 2.94 -1.38
CA ILE A 80 -0.94 2.48 -1.01
C ILE A 80 -1.47 3.32 0.15
N ARG A 81 -0.69 3.46 1.23
CA ARG A 81 -1.08 4.22 2.42
C ARG A 81 -1.45 5.67 2.11
N LEU A 82 -0.65 6.37 1.31
CA LEU A 82 -0.94 7.76 0.95
C LEU A 82 -2.21 7.85 0.10
N ALA A 83 -2.37 6.95 -0.88
CA ALA A 83 -3.58 6.91 -1.71
C ALA A 83 -4.84 6.62 -0.89
N GLU A 84 -4.79 5.65 0.02
CA GLU A 84 -5.88 5.32 0.96
C GLU A 84 -6.24 6.52 1.83
N HIS A 85 -5.26 7.26 2.33
CA HIS A 85 -5.52 8.45 3.12
C HIS A 85 -6.22 9.55 2.29
N LEU A 86 -5.80 9.77 1.05
CA LEU A 86 -6.47 10.71 0.15
C LEU A 86 -7.92 10.28 -0.15
N TRP A 87 -8.17 8.98 -0.30
CA TRP A 87 -9.48 8.46 -0.66
C TRP A 87 -10.45 8.33 0.52
N PHE A 88 -10.02 7.70 1.60
CA PHE A 88 -10.91 7.36 2.71
C PHE A 88 -10.98 8.44 3.78
N ILE A 89 -9.96 9.29 3.90
CA ILE A 89 -9.96 10.40 4.87
C ILE A 89 -10.32 11.71 4.19
N ARG A 90 -9.67 12.06 3.08
CA ARG A 90 -9.90 13.37 2.44
C ARG A 90 -11.08 13.42 1.50
N ALA A 91 -11.31 12.36 0.73
CA ALA A 91 -12.45 12.27 -0.16
C ALA A 91 -13.72 11.75 0.53
N SER A 92 -13.73 11.58 1.85
CA SER A 92 -14.95 11.19 2.56
C SER A 92 -15.98 12.32 2.55
N ALA A 93 -17.27 11.98 2.52
CA ALA A 93 -18.34 12.97 2.58
C ALA A 93 -18.36 13.75 3.92
N GLU A 94 -17.88 13.13 5.00
CA GLU A 94 -17.74 13.77 6.31
C GLU A 94 -16.67 14.87 6.29
N ARG A 95 -15.54 14.65 5.60
CA ARG A 95 -14.42 15.59 5.58
C ARG A 95 -14.51 16.61 4.46
N GLU A 96 -15.03 16.23 3.31
CA GLU A 96 -15.22 17.09 2.14
C GLU A 96 -16.66 16.96 1.62
N PRO A 97 -17.57 17.83 2.08
CA PRO A 97 -18.98 17.81 1.68
C PRO A 97 -19.17 18.12 0.19
N ASP A 98 -18.26 18.86 -0.44
CA ASP A 98 -18.33 19.22 -1.85
C ASP A 98 -17.96 18.02 -2.76
N PRO A 99 -18.91 17.51 -3.57
CA PRO A 99 -18.65 16.39 -4.48
C PRO A 99 -17.53 16.63 -5.50
N SER A 100 -17.41 17.86 -6.00
CA SER A 100 -16.37 18.21 -6.97
C SER A 100 -15.00 18.21 -6.31
N ARG A 101 -14.89 18.67 -5.06
CA ARG A 101 -13.63 18.60 -4.30
C ARG A 101 -13.26 17.18 -3.88
N ARG A 102 -14.24 16.33 -3.59
CA ARG A 102 -13.98 14.88 -3.41
C ARG A 102 -13.36 14.25 -4.64
N ALA A 103 -13.88 14.56 -5.84
CA ALA A 103 -13.30 14.07 -7.09
C ALA A 103 -11.82 14.44 -7.25
N HIS A 104 -11.40 15.62 -6.80
CA HIS A 104 -9.99 16.02 -6.80
C HIS A 104 -9.12 15.13 -5.90
N TRP A 105 -9.60 14.77 -4.70
CA TRP A 105 -8.88 13.88 -3.80
C TRP A 105 -8.78 12.44 -4.32
N PHE A 106 -9.86 11.94 -4.94
CA PHE A 106 -9.83 10.66 -5.64
C PHE A 106 -8.81 10.67 -6.78
N ALA A 107 -8.79 11.72 -7.60
CA ALA A 107 -7.82 11.89 -8.67
C ALA A 107 -6.38 11.95 -8.15
N ALA A 108 -6.13 12.68 -7.06
CA ALA A 108 -4.82 12.74 -6.41
C ALA A 108 -4.34 11.34 -5.96
N GLY A 109 -5.21 10.55 -5.33
CA GLY A 109 -4.85 9.18 -4.94
C GLY A 109 -4.58 8.26 -6.14
N LEU A 110 -5.28 8.44 -7.27
CA LEU A 110 -4.95 7.70 -8.51
C LEU A 110 -3.57 8.07 -9.05
N LEU A 111 -3.18 9.35 -8.98
CA LEU A 111 -1.85 9.78 -9.40
C LEU A 111 -0.77 9.12 -8.55
N VAL A 112 -0.95 9.09 -7.21
CA VAL A 112 -0.05 8.40 -6.28
C VAL A 112 0.06 6.91 -6.63
N LEU A 113 -1.05 6.23 -6.91
CA LEU A 113 -1.01 4.81 -7.29
C LEU A 113 -0.36 4.58 -8.65
N ASN A 114 -0.56 5.47 -9.63
CA ASN A 114 0.12 5.37 -10.92
C ASN A 114 1.64 5.46 -10.74
N GLU A 115 2.12 6.44 -9.99
CA GLU A 115 3.55 6.56 -9.67
C GLU A 115 4.06 5.34 -8.89
N GLY A 116 3.26 4.80 -7.97
CA GLY A 116 3.60 3.58 -7.23
C GLY A 116 3.75 2.36 -8.13
N ILE A 117 2.91 2.22 -9.17
CA ILE A 117 3.05 1.17 -10.18
C ILE A 117 4.37 1.34 -10.96
N GLU A 118 4.79 2.57 -11.24
CA GLU A 118 6.02 2.83 -11.98
C GLU A 118 7.30 2.65 -11.14
N ARG A 119 7.24 2.94 -9.83
CA ARG A 119 8.44 3.14 -9.01
C ARG A 119 8.64 2.13 -7.87
N SER A 120 7.60 1.39 -7.48
CA SER A 120 7.71 0.42 -6.39
C SER A 120 8.35 -0.89 -6.83
N GLY A 121 8.82 -1.67 -5.85
CA GLY A 121 9.32 -3.03 -6.04
C GLY A 121 8.23 -4.08 -6.22
N SER A 122 6.99 -3.73 -5.91
CA SER A 122 5.81 -4.60 -6.03
C SER A 122 4.70 -3.90 -6.83
N PRO A 123 4.92 -3.60 -8.12
CA PRO A 123 3.97 -2.84 -8.94
C PRO A 123 2.62 -3.54 -9.09
N GLY A 124 2.60 -4.88 -9.12
CA GLY A 124 1.37 -5.67 -9.13
C GLY A 124 0.48 -5.40 -7.92
N GLU A 125 1.04 -5.26 -6.72
CA GLU A 125 0.27 -5.00 -5.50
C GLU A 125 -0.41 -3.62 -5.56
N VAL A 126 0.34 -2.59 -6.00
CA VAL A 126 -0.19 -1.24 -6.18
C VAL A 126 -1.29 -1.23 -7.25
N ALA A 127 -1.10 -1.96 -8.35
CA ALA A 127 -2.10 -2.11 -9.39
C ALA A 127 -3.37 -2.82 -8.89
N LEU A 128 -3.23 -3.85 -8.07
CA LEU A 128 -4.37 -4.56 -7.47
C LEU A 128 -5.18 -3.63 -6.56
N VAL A 129 -4.50 -2.84 -5.72
CA VAL A 129 -5.14 -1.83 -4.87
C VAL A 129 -5.85 -0.77 -5.73
N LYS A 130 -5.20 -0.25 -6.76
CA LYS A 130 -5.82 0.70 -7.71
C LYS A 130 -7.09 0.12 -8.35
N ALA A 131 -7.04 -1.15 -8.76
CA ALA A 131 -8.18 -1.82 -9.36
C ALA A 131 -9.36 -1.93 -8.39
N ARG A 132 -9.10 -2.31 -7.13
CA ARG A 132 -10.10 -2.40 -6.07
C ARG A 132 -10.67 -1.03 -5.69
N MET A 133 -9.81 -0.04 -5.49
CA MET A 133 -10.23 1.33 -5.16
C MET A 133 -11.15 1.88 -6.26
N THR A 134 -10.74 1.82 -7.53
CA THR A 134 -11.59 2.29 -8.64
C THR A 134 -12.88 1.51 -8.83
N GLY A 135 -12.83 0.17 -8.76
CA GLY A 135 -13.96 -0.70 -9.10
C GLY A 135 -14.95 -0.94 -7.95
N LEU A 136 -14.46 -1.06 -6.72
CA LEU A 136 -15.27 -1.40 -5.54
C LEU A 136 -15.70 -0.16 -4.75
N TYR A 137 -14.94 0.93 -4.79
CA TYR A 137 -15.24 2.13 -4.01
C TYR A 137 -15.73 3.28 -4.87
N LEU A 138 -14.93 3.75 -5.83
CA LEU A 138 -15.28 4.97 -6.58
C LEU A 138 -16.41 4.74 -7.59
N LEU A 139 -16.44 3.58 -8.25
CA LEU A 139 -17.46 3.27 -9.24
C LEU A 139 -18.89 3.35 -8.68
N PRO A 140 -19.25 2.72 -7.54
CA PRO A 140 -20.58 2.89 -6.94
C PRO A 140 -20.93 4.36 -6.64
N LEU A 141 -19.98 5.13 -6.09
CA LEU A 141 -20.19 6.55 -5.79
C LEU A 141 -20.51 7.38 -7.03
N VAL A 142 -19.94 7.02 -8.18
CA VAL A 142 -20.22 7.68 -9.46
C VAL A 142 -21.56 7.22 -10.04
N GLN A 143 -21.90 5.94 -9.90
CA GLN A 143 -23.18 5.40 -10.36
C GLN A 143 -24.36 6.01 -9.62
N ASP A 144 -24.21 6.23 -8.31
CA ASP A 144 -25.23 6.85 -7.45
C ASP A 144 -25.25 8.39 -7.56
N GLY A 145 -24.38 8.98 -8.37
CA GLY A 145 -24.27 10.43 -8.56
C GLY A 145 -23.65 11.19 -7.38
N ALA A 146 -23.14 10.49 -6.36
CA ALA A 146 -22.48 11.09 -5.20
C ALA A 146 -21.13 11.74 -5.55
N VAL A 147 -20.51 11.33 -6.65
CA VAL A 147 -19.27 11.92 -7.19
C VAL A 147 -19.40 12.08 -8.70
N GLN A 148 -19.07 13.26 -9.21
CA GLN A 148 -18.93 13.47 -10.65
C GLN A 148 -17.51 13.12 -11.10
N TRP A 149 -17.39 12.21 -12.07
CA TRP A 149 -16.09 11.74 -12.55
C TRP A 149 -15.93 11.91 -14.06
N PRO A 150 -14.76 12.39 -14.55
CA PRO A 150 -14.50 12.48 -15.99
C PRO A 150 -14.67 11.14 -16.71
N GLY A 151 -15.51 11.10 -17.74
CA GLY A 151 -15.85 9.86 -18.47
C GLY A 151 -16.80 8.91 -17.72
N GLY A 152 -17.27 9.29 -16.53
CA GLY A 152 -18.28 8.59 -15.75
C GLY A 152 -17.92 7.17 -15.33
N ALA A 153 -18.94 6.39 -15.01
CA ALA A 153 -18.82 5.00 -14.56
C ALA A 153 -18.08 4.10 -15.57
N THR A 154 -18.30 4.32 -16.87
CA THR A 154 -17.64 3.54 -17.94
C THR A 154 -16.13 3.70 -17.90
N ALA A 155 -15.63 4.94 -17.76
CA ALA A 155 -14.19 5.20 -17.67
C ALA A 155 -13.57 4.56 -16.42
N LEU A 156 -14.27 4.57 -15.29
CA LEU A 156 -13.80 3.91 -14.06
C LEU A 156 -13.76 2.39 -14.18
N LYS A 157 -14.76 1.80 -14.83
CA LYS A 157 -14.76 0.35 -15.10
C LYS A 157 -13.57 -0.05 -15.95
N GLN A 158 -13.27 0.71 -17.01
CA GLN A 158 -12.10 0.50 -17.86
C GLN A 158 -10.80 0.67 -17.07
N THR A 159 -10.70 1.70 -16.22
CA THR A 159 -9.53 1.96 -15.36
C THR A 159 -9.29 0.80 -14.39
N SER A 160 -10.35 0.29 -13.75
CA SER A 160 -10.28 -0.86 -12.84
C SER A 160 -9.84 -2.13 -13.57
N GLN A 161 -10.43 -2.43 -14.73
CA GLN A 161 -10.09 -3.59 -15.55
C GLN A 161 -8.63 -3.55 -16.03
N ALA A 162 -8.15 -2.39 -16.48
CA ALA A 162 -6.76 -2.21 -16.88
C ALA A 162 -5.81 -2.43 -15.69
N ALA A 163 -6.14 -1.91 -14.51
CA ALA A 163 -5.33 -2.12 -13.31
C ALA A 163 -5.32 -3.59 -12.85
N TYR A 164 -6.44 -4.31 -12.97
CA TYR A 164 -6.47 -5.76 -12.74
C TYR A 164 -5.64 -6.55 -13.76
N GLN A 165 -5.56 -6.08 -15.01
CA GLN A 165 -4.67 -6.70 -15.99
C GLN A 165 -3.21 -6.55 -15.58
N VAL A 166 -2.79 -5.34 -15.20
CA VAL A 166 -1.43 -5.10 -14.70
C VAL A 166 -1.13 -5.99 -13.49
N ALA A 167 -2.03 -6.10 -12.52
CA ALA A 167 -1.84 -6.99 -11.37
C ALA A 167 -1.64 -8.46 -11.78
N ARG A 168 -2.43 -8.94 -12.75
CA ARG A 168 -2.32 -10.31 -13.30
C ARG A 168 -1.01 -10.53 -14.06
N ASP A 169 -0.50 -9.53 -14.76
CA ASP A 169 0.80 -9.61 -15.45
C ASP A 169 1.96 -9.81 -14.45
N PHE A 170 1.76 -9.45 -13.19
CA PHE A 170 2.68 -9.72 -12.06
C PHE A 170 2.29 -10.96 -11.23
N GLY A 171 1.37 -11.80 -11.71
CA GLY A 171 1.00 -13.06 -11.07
C GLY A 171 0.06 -12.92 -9.86
N LEU A 172 -0.56 -11.76 -9.65
CA LEU A 172 -1.55 -11.56 -8.59
C LEU A 172 -2.95 -11.86 -9.12
N ASP A 173 -3.68 -12.73 -8.41
CA ASP A 173 -5.06 -13.07 -8.74
C ASP A 173 -6.03 -12.05 -8.09
N PRO A 174 -6.89 -11.37 -8.88
CA PRO A 174 -7.97 -10.55 -8.35
C PRO A 174 -8.89 -11.26 -7.34
N ALA A 175 -9.09 -12.58 -7.52
CA ALA A 175 -10.01 -13.40 -6.74
C ALA A 175 -9.42 -13.90 -5.42
N SER A 176 -8.09 -13.96 -5.26
CA SER A 176 -7.43 -14.57 -4.10
C SER A 176 -7.52 -13.77 -2.79
N GLY A 177 -8.27 -12.66 -2.78
CA GLY A 177 -8.52 -11.85 -1.58
C GLY A 177 -10.00 -11.64 -1.26
N LEU A 178 -10.90 -12.38 -1.91
CA LEU A 178 -12.34 -12.36 -1.67
C LEU A 178 -12.84 -13.62 -0.93
N ASP A 179 -11.96 -14.43 -0.36
CA ASP A 179 -12.35 -15.52 0.54
C ASP A 179 -13.02 -14.95 1.80
N THR A 180 -14.34 -14.81 1.70
CA THR A 180 -15.25 -14.56 2.79
C THR A 180 -15.34 -15.81 3.66
N GLY A 181 -14.55 -15.83 4.73
CA GLY A 181 -14.77 -16.71 5.89
C GLY A 181 -14.28 -18.14 5.76
N PRO A 182 -14.03 -18.82 6.90
CA PRO A 182 -13.68 -20.23 6.91
C PRO A 182 -14.84 -21.04 6.30
N GLN A 183 -14.54 -21.87 5.30
CA GLN A 183 -15.35 -23.02 4.94
C GLN A 183 -15.56 -23.84 6.22
N HIS A 184 -16.73 -23.71 6.84
CA HIS A 184 -17.23 -24.74 7.74
C HIS A 184 -17.58 -25.92 6.83
N ASP A 185 -16.66 -26.86 6.73
CA ASP A 185 -16.94 -28.20 6.25
C ASP A 185 -18.09 -28.75 7.11
N GLN A 186 -19.30 -28.71 6.55
CA GLN A 186 -20.38 -29.57 7.01
C GLN A 186 -19.98 -30.99 6.63
N HIS A 187 -19.21 -31.63 7.51
CA HIS A 187 -19.22 -33.07 7.58
C HIS A 187 -20.58 -33.49 8.12
N GLU A 188 -21.41 -33.95 7.20
CA GLU A 188 -22.52 -34.86 7.46
C GLU A 188 -22.02 -36.01 8.35
N HIS A 189 -22.68 -36.20 9.50
CA HIS A 189 -22.96 -37.51 10.11
C HIS A 189 -24.07 -37.37 11.16
#